data_AF-F4G043-F1
#
_entry.id   AF-F4G043-F1
#
_cell.length_a   1.000
_cell.length_b   1.000
_cell.length_c   1.000
_cell.angle_alpha   90.00
_cell.angle_beta   90.00
_cell.angle_gamma   90.00
#
_symmetry.space_group_name_H-M   'P 1'
#
loop_
_entity.id
_entity.type
_entity.pdbx_description
1 polymer ?
#
loop_
_entity_poly.entity_id
_entity_poly.type
_entity_poly.pdbx_seq_one_letter_code
_entity_poly.pdbx_strand_id
1 'polypeptide(L)' 'MRLMRRCPEDGRYTLKQTCPRCGRQTLPAHPPRFSPVDRMVKYRIISRRGRAC' A
#
# COMPACT_ATOMS: atom_id res chain seq x y z
N MET A 1 13.86 -5.40 9.62
CA MET A 1 12.80 -4.37 9.58
C MET A 1 11.44 -5.06 9.62
N ARG A 2 10.74 -5.00 10.75
CA ARG A 2 9.44 -5.68 10.91
C ARG A 2 8.34 -4.69 10.54
N LEU A 3 7.87 -4.72 9.30
CA LEU A 3 6.79 -3.84 8.85
C LEU A 3 5.49 -4.25 9.56
N MET A 4 4.87 -3.32 10.29
CA MET A 4 3.50 -3.51 10.73
C MET A 4 2.61 -3.61 9.49
N ARG A 5 1.70 -4.58 9.48
CA ARG A 5 0.76 -4.80 8.39
C ARG A 5 -0.66 -4.49 8.89
N ARG A 6 -1.55 -4.16 7.97
CA ARG A 6 -2.95 -3.85 8.23
C ARG A 6 -3.84 -4.68 7.31
N CYS A 7 -4.91 -5.31 7.82
CA CYS A 7 -5.96 -5.89 6.94
C CYS A 7 -6.72 -4.71 6.30
N PRO A 8 -6.83 -4.65 4.97
CA PRO A 8 -7.58 -3.59 4.29
C PRO A 8 -9.09 -3.62 4.59
N GLU A 9 -9.63 -4.76 5.03
CA GLU A 9 -11.07 -4.90 5.35
C GLU A 9 -11.35 -4.71 6.84
N ASP A 10 -10.66 -5.43 7.72
CA ASP A 10 -10.91 -5.34 9.17
C ASP A 10 -10.29 -4.08 9.81
N GLY A 11 -9.34 -3.44 9.12
CA GLY A 11 -8.53 -2.35 9.67
C GLY A 11 -7.58 -2.73 10.80
N ARG A 12 -7.57 -4.00 11.25
CA ARG A 12 -6.69 -4.52 12.31
C ARG A 12 -5.23 -4.54 11.89
N TYR A 13 -4.37 -4.17 12.82
CA TYR A 13 -2.92 -4.31 12.67
C TYR A 13 -2.47 -5.71 13.04
N THR A 14 -1.63 -6.30 12.20
CA THR A 14 -1.08 -7.64 12.38
C THR A 14 0.37 -7.69 11.93
N LEU A 15 1.14 -8.62 12.50
CA LEU A 15 2.49 -8.96 12.01
C LEU A 15 2.48 -10.16 11.06
N LYS A 16 1.36 -10.88 11.00
CA LYS A 16 1.15 -12.03 10.10
C LYS A 16 0.84 -11.54 8.70
N GLN A 17 1.23 -12.32 7.69
CA GLN A 17 0.89 -12.02 6.30
C GLN A 17 -0.60 -12.17 6.03
N THR A 18 -1.23 -13.17 6.65
CA THR A 18 -2.67 -13.42 6.57
C THR A 18 -3.35 -12.91 7.83
N CYS A 19 -4.45 -12.18 7.67
CA CYS A 19 -5.24 -11.76 8.82
C CYS A 19 -5.96 -12.96 9.44
N PRO A 20 -5.93 -13.13 10.78
CA PRO A 20 -6.61 -14.23 11.46
C PRO A 20 -8.15 -14.12 11.50
N ARG A 21 -8.73 -13.02 10.99
CA ARG A 21 -10.17 -12.74 11.01
C ARG A 21 -10.74 -12.76 9.60
N CYS A 22 -10.29 -11.82 8.74
CA CYS A 22 -10.70 -11.74 7.34
C CYS A 22 -10.11 -12.85 6.44
N GLY A 23 -9.04 -13.55 6.86
CA GLY A 23 -8.32 -14.52 6.02
C GLY A 23 -7.61 -13.92 4.81
N ARG A 24 -7.73 -12.60 4.58
CA ARG A 24 -7.07 -11.89 3.48
C ARG A 24 -5.60 -11.60 3.75
N GLN A 25 -4.89 -11.33 2.65
CA GLN A 25 -3.52 -10.84 2.69
C GLN A 25 -3.49 -9.41 3.25
N THR A 26 -2.58 -9.19 4.19
CA THR A 26 -2.38 -7.89 4.84
C THR A 26 -1.39 -7.05 4.07
N LEU A 27 -1.61 -5.74 4.08
CA LEU A 27 -0.76 -4.77 3.39
C LEU A 27 0.18 -4.09 4.38
N PRO A 28 1.38 -3.65 3.95
CA PRO A 28 2.23 -2.82 4.79
C PRO A 28 1.47 -1.56 5.22
N ALA A 29 1.49 -1.25 6.51
CA ALA A 29 0.78 -0.09 7.06
C ALA A 29 1.51 1.23 6.74
N HIS A 30 2.83 1.18 6.57
CA HIS A 30 3.63 2.35 6.30
C HIS A 30 3.48 2.79 4.84
N PRO A 31 3.35 4.09 4.58
CA PRO A 31 3.31 4.60 3.21
C PRO A 31 4.65 4.37 2.50
N PRO A 32 4.66 4.38 1.16
CA PRO A 32 5.89 4.37 0.39
C PRO A 32 6.74 5.61 0.70
N ARG A 33 8.06 5.49 0.58
CA ARG A 33 8.98 6.61 0.80
C ARG A 33 8.71 7.72 -0.21
N PHE A 34 8.60 8.95 0.28
CA PHE A 34 8.47 10.15 -0.56
C PHE A 34 9.86 10.70 -0.91
N SER A 35 10.07 11.06 -2.17
CA SER A 35 11.27 11.75 -2.65
C SER A 35 10.87 13.16 -3.14
N PRO A 36 11.55 14.23 -2.70
CA PRO A 36 11.29 15.58 -3.22
C PRO A 36 11.46 15.68 -4.73
N VAL A 37 12.47 14.98 -5.28
CA VAL A 37 12.67 14.82 -6.72
C VAL A 37 12.24 13.41 -7.09
N ASP A 38 11.01 13.29 -7.58
CA ASP A 38 10.44 12.01 -8.01
C ASP A 38 10.52 11.95 -9.55
N ARG A 39 11.50 11.19 -10.06
CA ARG A 39 11.76 11.08 -11.51
C ARG A 39 10.62 10.40 -12.28
N MET A 40 9.72 9.70 -11.60
CA MET A 40 8.66 8.90 -12.22
C MET A 40 7.25 9.48 -11.98
N VAL A 41 7.14 10.72 -11.51
CA VAL A 41 5.86 11.40 -11.24
C VAL A 41 4.92 11.33 -12.44
N LYS A 42 5.43 11.58 -13.65
CA LYS A 42 4.63 11.56 -14.89
C LYS A 42 3.93 10.21 -15.06
N TYR A 43 4.66 9.10 -14.96
CA TYR A 43 4.10 7.75 -15.10
C TYR A 43 3.13 7.41 -13.96
N ARG A 44 3.44 7.80 -12.72
CA ARG A 44 2.55 7.58 -11.57
C ARG A 44 1.21 8.31 -11.73
N ILE A 45 1.24 9.54 -12.24
CA ILE A 45 0.02 10.32 -12.51
C ILE A 45 -0.79 9.71 -13.65
N ILE A 46 -0.15 9.31 -14.75
CA ILE A 46 -0.83 8.67 -15.89
C ILE A 46 -1.51 7.36 -15.45
N SER A 47 -0.80 6.53 -14.69
CA SER A 47 -1.33 5.28 -14.14
C SER A 47 -2.53 5.52 -13.23
N ARG A 48 -2.48 6.54 -12.35
CA ARG A 48 -3.59 6.90 -11.46
C ARG A 48 -4.79 7.52 -12.17
N ARG A 49 -4.55 8.32 -13.21
CA ARG A 49 -5.63 8.98 -13.98
C ARG A 49 -6.32 8.05 -14.96
N GLY A 50 -5.69 6.92 -15.30
CA GLY A 50 -6.27 5.87 -16.14
C GLY A 50 -6.73 6.40 -17.50
N ARG A 51 -5.82 6.51 -18.48
CA ARG A 51 -6.14 6.91 -19.86
C ARG A 51 -7.15 8.06 -19.95
N ALA A 52 -6.71 9.30 -19.70
CA ALA A 52 -7.42 10.43 -20.30
C ALA A 52 -7.11 10.36 -21.81
N CYS A 53 -8.14 10.18 -22.63
CA CYS A 53 -8.03 10.41 -24.08
C CYS A 53 -7.55 11.84 -24.34
#